data_AF-A0A7S0WYL2-F1
#
_entry.id   AF-A0A7S0WYL2-F1
#
_cell.length_a   1.000
_cell.length_b   1.000
_cell.length_c   1.000
_cell.angle_alpha   90.00
_cell.angle_beta   90.00
_cell.angle_gamma   90.00
#
_symmetry.space_group_name_H-M   'P 1'
#
loop_
_entity.id
_entity.type
_entity.pdbx_description
1 polymer ?
#
loop_
_entity_poly.entity_id
_entity_poly.type
_entity_poly.pdbx_seq_one_letter_code
_entity_poly.pdbx_strand_id
1 'polypeptide(L)'
;VWSTMYISIFLVPIIFQLTCAEALRQVFYMYAMTSLQANVITLVLILPLAQFQHMEDVAWVSMLGTLGMLLAVVVVLAKLGIMVWQQQAGTAPPPPTHAVGAQSFQAALVAVMDVLFCYSGQPNWWRMITSMENRTHFAASSSLAITFMTAFYACVAGVGYWALGDSLDLTKPLTSLLPADVWTSIMNAGLFLHCLFAYQINVNVWASSILEVCAPAYC
;
A
#
# COMPACT_ATOMS: atom_id res chain seq x y z
N VAL A 1 14.95 -18.94 -3.23
CA VAL A 1 14.24 -18.62 -1.97
C VAL A 1 15.00 -17.57 -1.16
N TRP A 2 16.24 -17.81 -0.74
CA TRP A 2 17.01 -16.82 0.01
C TRP A 2 17.33 -15.55 -0.78
N SER A 3 17.81 -15.67 -2.02
CA SER A 3 18.10 -14.50 -2.88
C SER A 3 16.88 -13.63 -3.14
N THR A 4 15.72 -14.25 -3.38
CA THR A 4 14.44 -13.53 -3.58
C THR A 4 14.00 -12.80 -2.32
N MET A 5 14.20 -13.40 -1.13
CA MET A 5 13.87 -12.75 0.15
C MET A 5 14.75 -11.51 0.39
N TYR A 6 16.07 -11.63 0.20
CA TYR A 6 16.97 -10.50 0.35
C TYR A 6 16.68 -9.40 -0.66
N ILE A 7 16.49 -9.74 -1.94
CA ILE A 7 16.13 -8.75 -2.98
C ILE A 7 14.85 -8.00 -2.58
N SER A 8 13.82 -8.70 -2.10
CA SER A 8 12.60 -8.04 -1.61
C SER A 8 12.87 -7.11 -0.43
N ILE A 9 13.67 -7.53 0.56
CA ILE A 9 14.05 -6.68 1.71
C ILE A 9 14.74 -5.38 1.26
N PHE A 10 15.58 -5.43 0.22
CA PHE A 10 16.23 -4.25 -0.34
C PHE A 10 15.31 -3.37 -1.20
N LEU A 11 14.39 -3.97 -1.97
CA LEU A 11 13.52 -3.23 -2.89
C LEU A 11 12.30 -2.60 -2.22
N VAL A 12 11.76 -3.22 -1.17
CA VAL A 12 10.55 -2.74 -0.48
C VAL A 12 10.70 -1.30 0.05
N PRO A 13 11.81 -0.91 0.72
CA PRO A 13 12.09 0.49 1.07
C PRO A 13 11.98 1.47 -0.11
N ILE A 14 12.47 1.09 -1.29
CA ILE A 14 12.43 1.92 -2.49
C ILE A 14 10.98 2.09 -2.98
N ILE A 15 10.21 0.99 -2.99
CA ILE A 15 8.79 1.02 -3.37
C ILE A 15 8.00 1.94 -2.44
N PHE A 16 8.23 1.85 -1.12
CA PHE A 16 7.57 2.73 -0.16
C PHE A 16 7.98 4.19 -0.32
N GLN A 17 9.26 4.49 -0.54
CA GLN A 17 9.73 5.86 -0.81
C GLN A 17 8.99 6.47 -2.02
N LEU A 18 8.91 5.73 -3.13
CA LEU A 18 8.22 6.19 -4.34
C LEU A 18 6.71 6.34 -4.13
N THR A 19 6.09 5.39 -3.42
CA THR A 19 4.65 5.40 -3.16
C THR A 19 4.26 6.54 -2.23
N CYS A 20 5.02 6.76 -1.16
CA CYS A 20 4.87 7.91 -0.27
C CYS A 20 5.03 9.23 -1.02
N ALA A 21 6.08 9.36 -1.84
CA ALA A 21 6.30 10.58 -2.61
C ALA A 21 5.14 10.86 -3.57
N GLU A 22 4.64 9.85 -4.29
CA GLU A 22 3.50 10.04 -5.19
C GLU A 22 2.21 10.36 -4.43
N ALA A 23 1.91 9.64 -3.35
CA ALA A 23 0.75 9.93 -2.50
C ALA A 23 0.81 11.37 -1.95
N LEU A 24 1.98 11.82 -1.50
CA LEU A 24 2.19 13.18 -1.00
C LEU A 24 1.93 14.24 -2.08
N ARG A 25 2.33 13.99 -3.33
CA ARG A 25 2.02 14.90 -4.45
C ARG A 25 0.53 15.01 -4.69
N GLN A 26 -0.19 13.89 -4.60
CA GLN A 26 -1.64 13.87 -4.75
C GLN A 26 -2.36 14.58 -3.60
N VAL A 27 -1.81 14.52 -2.38
CA VAL A 27 -2.31 15.32 -1.24
C VAL A 27 -2.19 16.82 -1.54
N PHE A 28 -1.03 17.25 -2.03
CA PHE A 28 -0.72 18.65 -2.34
C PHE A 28 -0.97 19.02 -3.81
N TYR A 29 -1.98 18.43 -4.45
CA TYR A 29 -2.25 18.62 -5.88
C TYR A 29 -2.44 20.10 -6.27
N MET A 30 -2.96 20.94 -5.37
CA MET A 30 -3.14 22.38 -5.59
C MET A 30 -1.83 23.17 -5.67
N TYR A 31 -0.75 22.66 -5.08
CA TYR A 31 0.53 23.36 -4.95
C TYR A 31 1.56 22.92 -6.01
N ALA A 32 1.16 22.12 -6.99
CA ALA A 32 2.02 21.62 -8.07
C ALA A 32 3.36 21.05 -7.58
N MET A 33 3.33 20.29 -6.48
CA MET A 33 4.53 19.76 -5.84
C MET A 33 5.33 18.86 -6.81
N THR A 34 6.62 19.17 -6.96
CA THR A 34 7.52 18.40 -7.82
C THR A 34 7.85 17.04 -7.20
N SER A 35 8.20 16.05 -8.03
CA SER A 35 8.58 14.72 -7.55
C SER A 35 9.80 14.76 -6.63
N LEU A 36 10.77 15.64 -6.91
CA LEU A 36 11.95 15.81 -6.06
C LEU A 36 11.57 16.32 -4.67
N GLN A 37 10.72 17.36 -4.58
CA GLN A 37 10.26 17.89 -3.30
C GLN A 37 9.55 16.84 -2.46
N ALA A 38 8.64 16.07 -3.07
CA ALA A 38 7.90 15.03 -2.35
C ALA A 38 8.81 13.90 -1.83
N ASN A 39 9.82 13.51 -2.62
CA ASN A 39 10.82 12.54 -2.20
C ASN A 39 11.67 13.05 -1.04
N VAL A 40 12.14 14.30 -1.11
CA VAL A 40 12.93 14.91 -0.04
C VAL A 40 12.11 15.02 1.25
N ILE A 41 10.85 15.45 1.18
CA ILE A 41 9.96 15.51 2.36
C ILE A 41 9.77 14.11 2.95
N THR A 42 9.47 13.12 2.13
CA THR A 42 9.34 11.72 2.58
C THR A 42 10.61 11.24 3.28
N LEU A 43 11.78 11.53 2.71
CA LEU A 43 13.08 11.17 3.28
C LEU A 43 13.31 11.86 4.63
N VAL A 44 13.00 13.16 4.73
CA VAL A 44 13.14 13.92 5.99
C VAL A 44 12.21 13.35 7.07
N LEU A 45 11.02 12.88 6.71
CA LEU A 45 10.07 12.27 7.65
C LEU A 45 10.47 10.86 8.06
N ILE A 46 11.06 10.06 7.17
CA ILE A 46 11.44 8.68 7.51
C ILE A 46 12.68 8.63 8.41
N LEU A 47 13.62 9.58 8.30
CA LEU A 47 14.84 9.60 9.11
C LEU A 47 14.60 9.55 10.64
N PRO A 48 13.75 10.41 11.24
CA PRO A 48 13.44 10.31 12.66
C PRO A 48 12.62 9.06 12.99
N LEU A 49 11.69 8.67 12.10
CA LEU A 49 10.86 7.48 12.29
C LEU A 49 11.69 6.18 12.32
N ALA A 50 12.76 6.12 11.53
CA ALA A 50 13.70 5.00 11.50
C ALA A 50 14.53 4.86 12.79
N GLN A 51 14.53 5.85 13.69
CA GLN A 51 15.21 5.74 14.98
C GLN A 51 14.39 4.95 16.00
N PHE A 52 13.08 4.72 15.77
CA PHE A 52 12.24 3.91 16.65
C PHE A 52 12.46 2.41 16.38
N GLN A 53 13.32 1.79 17.17
CA GLN A 53 13.71 0.38 17.01
C GLN A 53 13.00 -0.58 17.98
N HIS A 54 12.34 -0.07 19.03
CA HIS A 54 11.74 -0.90 20.07
C HIS A 54 10.43 -1.53 19.59
N MET A 55 10.26 -2.84 19.83
CA MET A 55 9.11 -3.62 19.36
C MET A 55 7.77 -3.14 19.93
N GLU A 56 7.75 -2.56 21.13
CA GLU A 56 6.55 -1.98 21.73
C GLU A 56 6.07 -0.73 20.97
N ASP A 57 7.00 0.09 20.47
CA ASP A 57 6.69 1.27 19.64
C ASP A 57 6.16 0.85 18.26
N VAL A 58 6.63 -0.29 17.74
CA VAL A 58 6.21 -0.84 16.44
C VAL A 58 4.73 -1.24 16.44
N ALA A 59 4.18 -1.69 17.57
CA ALA A 59 2.77 -2.05 17.66
C ALA A 59 1.84 -0.85 17.46
N TRP A 60 2.15 0.29 18.11
CA TRP A 60 1.40 1.54 17.91
C TRP A 60 1.55 2.11 16.51
N VAL A 61 2.76 2.07 15.96
CA VAL A 61 3.04 2.47 14.58
C VAL A 61 2.23 1.64 13.57
N SER A 62 2.15 0.33 13.77
CA SER A 62 1.37 -0.58 12.93
C SER A 62 -0.14 -0.29 13.01
N MET A 63 -0.66 0.02 14.19
CA MET A 63 -2.06 0.43 14.36
C MET A 63 -2.37 1.72 13.59
N LEU A 64 -1.51 2.74 13.70
CA LEU A 64 -1.68 4.00 12.94
C LEU A 64 -1.62 3.77 11.43
N GLY A 65 -0.68 2.94 10.96
CA GLY A 65 -0.60 2.55 9.56
C GLY A 65 -1.86 1.83 9.08
N THR A 66 -2.44 0.97 9.91
CA THR A 66 -3.69 0.26 9.60
C THR A 66 -4.87 1.22 9.50
N LEU A 67 -4.98 2.17 10.44
CA LEU A 67 -6.04 3.21 10.41
C LEU A 67 -5.91 4.11 9.18
N GLY A 68 -4.69 4.50 8.81
CA GLY A 68 -4.44 5.26 7.57
C GLY A 68 -4.92 4.52 6.32
N MET A 69 -4.68 3.21 6.24
CA MET A 69 -5.15 2.39 5.12
C MET A 69 -6.67 2.22 5.14
N LEU A 70 -7.28 1.98 6.30
CA LEU A 70 -8.73 1.89 6.42
C LEU A 70 -9.42 3.18 5.97
N LEU A 71 -8.87 4.33 6.37
CA LEU A 71 -9.34 5.63 5.90
C LEU A 71 -9.25 5.73 4.38
N ALA A 72 -8.09 5.41 3.79
CA ALA A 72 -7.90 5.45 2.34
C ALA A 72 -8.91 4.57 1.60
N VAL A 73 -9.14 3.35 2.09
CA VAL A 73 -10.08 2.39 1.50
C VAL A 73 -11.53 2.85 1.62
N VAL A 74 -11.96 3.36 2.77
CA VAL A 74 -13.33 3.87 2.94
C VAL A 74 -13.57 5.06 2.02
N VAL A 75 -12.62 5.98 1.93
CA VAL A 75 -12.72 7.19 1.10
C VAL A 75 -12.73 6.84 -0.38
N VAL A 76 -11.88 5.91 -0.84
CA VAL A 76 -11.89 5.49 -2.25
C VAL A 76 -13.18 4.77 -2.62
N LEU A 77 -13.69 3.87 -1.76
CA LEU A 77 -14.93 3.17 -2.00
C LEU A 77 -16.13 4.13 -2.02
N ALA A 78 -16.17 5.10 -1.11
CA ALA A 78 -17.21 6.13 -1.10
C ALA A 78 -17.18 6.95 -2.40
N LYS A 79 -15.99 7.41 -2.83
CA LYS A 79 -15.84 8.17 -4.07
C LYS A 79 -16.26 7.38 -5.30
N LEU A 80 -15.78 6.14 -5.44
CA LEU A 80 -16.17 5.26 -6.54
C LEU A 80 -17.67 4.95 -6.51
N GLY A 81 -18.26 4.74 -5.32
CA GLY A 81 -19.69 4.53 -5.14
C GLY A 81 -20.52 5.74 -5.59
N ILE A 82 -20.06 6.97 -5.31
CA ILE A 82 -20.69 8.19 -5.81
C ILE A 82 -20.63 8.24 -7.34
N MET A 83 -19.50 7.87 -7.95
CA MET A 83 -19.38 7.82 -9.41
C MET A 83 -20.36 6.81 -10.04
N VAL A 84 -20.45 5.61 -9.47
CA VAL A 84 -21.41 4.58 -9.92
C VAL A 84 -22.85 5.08 -9.77
N TRP A 85 -23.17 5.75 -8.66
CA TRP A 85 -24.50 6.33 -8.45
C TRP A 85 -24.83 7.41 -9.48
N GLN A 86 -23.89 8.30 -9.80
CA GLN A 86 -24.04 9.33 -10.82
C GLN A 86 -24.28 8.73 -12.22
N GLN A 87 -23.59 7.64 -12.54
CA GLN A 87 -23.77 6.90 -13.79
C GLN A 87 -25.17 6.29 -13.88
N GLN A 88 -25.66 5.67 -12.81
CA GLN A 88 -27.01 5.10 -12.74
C GLN A 88 -28.10 6.17 -12.80
N ALA A 89 -27.85 7.34 -12.20
CA ALA A 89 -28.74 8.50 -12.26
C ALA A 89 -28.74 9.21 -13.63
N GLY A 90 -27.89 8.78 -14.58
CA GLY A 90 -27.78 9.38 -15.92
C GLY A 90 -27.05 10.74 -15.94
N THR A 91 -26.37 11.11 -14.84
CA THR A 91 -25.60 12.36 -14.73
C THR A 91 -24.16 12.23 -15.23
N ALA A 92 -23.68 11.00 -15.42
CA ALA A 92 -22.39 10.69 -16.04
C ALA A 92 -22.55 9.47 -16.98
N PRO A 93 -21.78 9.38 -18.08
CA PRO A 93 -21.83 8.22 -18.96
C PRO A 93 -21.26 6.97 -18.26
N PRO A 94 -21.88 5.79 -18.41
CA PRO A 94 -21.33 4.55 -17.88
C PRO A 94 -20.07 4.13 -18.64
N PRO A 95 -19.05 3.58 -17.97
CA PRO A 95 -17.83 3.12 -18.63
C PRO A 95 -18.08 1.83 -19.42
N PRO A 96 -17.30 1.58 -20.49
CA PRO A 96 -17.30 0.27 -21.15
C PRO A 96 -16.76 -0.80 -20.19
N THR A 97 -17.49 -1.90 -20.03
CA THR A 97 -17.12 -3.02 -19.17
C THR A 97 -17.26 -4.34 -19.92
N HIS A 98 -16.34 -5.26 -19.68
CA HIS A 98 -16.30 -6.58 -20.30
C HIS A 98 -16.05 -7.63 -19.21
N ALA A 99 -16.84 -8.71 -19.21
CA ALA A 99 -16.67 -9.80 -18.25
C ALA A 99 -15.34 -10.55 -18.46
N VAL A 100 -14.87 -10.64 -19.71
CA VAL A 100 -13.57 -11.20 -20.09
C VAL A 100 -12.99 -10.33 -21.20
N GLY A 101 -11.88 -9.65 -20.94
CA GLY A 101 -11.17 -8.84 -21.92
C GLY A 101 -10.06 -9.63 -22.64
N ALA A 102 -9.81 -9.32 -23.91
CA ALA A 102 -8.65 -9.79 -24.65
C ALA A 102 -7.40 -8.97 -24.28
N GLN A 103 -6.98 -9.06 -23.02
CA GLN A 103 -5.78 -8.40 -22.51
C GLN A 103 -4.53 -9.13 -23.02
N SER A 104 -3.42 -8.39 -23.19
CA SER A 104 -2.15 -9.00 -23.57
C SER A 104 -1.62 -9.92 -22.46
N PHE A 105 -0.82 -10.93 -22.82
CA PHE A 105 -0.14 -11.78 -21.84
C PHE A 105 0.69 -10.96 -20.83
N GLN A 106 1.31 -9.86 -21.29
CA GLN A 106 2.07 -8.95 -20.43
C GLN A 106 1.19 -8.29 -19.38
N ALA A 107 0.00 -7.80 -19.74
CA ALA A 107 -0.93 -7.19 -18.80
C ALA A 107 -1.42 -8.20 -17.74
N ALA A 108 -1.71 -9.44 -18.17
CA ALA A 108 -2.08 -10.51 -17.24
C ALA A 108 -0.94 -10.86 -16.27
N LEU A 109 0.31 -10.91 -16.75
CA LEU A 109 1.47 -11.15 -15.92
C LEU A 109 1.68 -10.04 -14.88
N VAL A 110 1.58 -8.77 -15.29
CA VAL A 110 1.66 -7.62 -14.38
C VAL A 110 0.57 -7.71 -13.31
N ALA A 111 -0.68 -7.98 -13.70
CA ALA A 111 -1.78 -8.12 -12.75
C ALA A 111 -1.55 -9.25 -11.72
N VAL A 112 -1.02 -10.41 -12.16
CA VAL A 112 -0.65 -11.50 -11.24
C VAL A 112 0.45 -11.06 -10.28
N MET A 113 1.48 -10.36 -10.78
CA MET A 113 2.57 -9.87 -9.95
C MET A 113 2.10 -8.82 -8.95
N ASP A 114 1.18 -7.94 -9.32
CA ASP A 114 0.58 -6.95 -8.42
C ASP A 114 -0.24 -7.63 -7.32
N VAL A 115 -1.01 -8.68 -7.65
CA VAL A 115 -1.72 -9.48 -6.66
C VAL A 115 -0.73 -10.14 -5.69
N LEU A 116 0.34 -10.77 -6.20
CA LEU A 116 1.37 -11.37 -5.35
C LEU A 116 2.06 -10.33 -4.45
N PHE A 117 2.32 -9.14 -4.98
CA PHE A 117 2.88 -8.01 -4.24
C PHE A 117 1.95 -7.55 -3.11
N CYS A 118 0.64 -7.47 -3.35
CA CYS A 118 -0.34 -7.11 -2.32
C CYS A 118 -0.32 -8.08 -1.10
N TYR A 119 0.10 -9.34 -1.28
CA TYR A 119 0.23 -10.32 -0.20
C TYR A 119 1.68 -10.48 0.31
N SER A 120 2.62 -9.61 -0.06
CA SER A 120 4.06 -9.79 0.21
C SER A 120 4.51 -9.49 1.65
N GLY A 121 3.61 -9.50 2.65
CA GLY A 121 3.93 -9.25 4.06
C GLY A 121 4.52 -10.44 4.84
N GLN A 122 4.60 -11.61 4.18
CA GLN A 122 5.02 -12.89 4.79
C GLN A 122 6.42 -12.90 5.41
N PRO A 123 7.44 -12.19 4.90
CA PRO A 123 8.76 -12.16 5.54
C PRO A 123 8.74 -11.66 7.00
N ASN A 124 7.73 -10.86 7.38
CA ASN A 124 7.58 -10.36 8.74
C ASN A 124 6.92 -11.38 9.69
N TRP A 125 6.41 -12.50 9.19
CA TRP A 125 5.70 -13.50 9.99
C TRP A 125 6.56 -14.07 11.12
N TRP A 126 7.84 -14.37 10.84
CA TRP A 126 8.75 -14.89 11.85
C TRP A 126 8.86 -13.96 13.06
N ARG A 127 9.03 -12.65 12.80
CA ARG A 127 9.13 -11.62 13.85
C ARG A 127 7.85 -11.52 14.67
N MET A 128 6.69 -11.54 13.99
CA MET A 128 5.39 -11.54 14.66
C MET A 128 5.19 -12.79 15.52
N ILE A 129 5.55 -13.98 15.04
CA ILE A 129 5.44 -15.22 15.82
C ILE A 129 6.32 -15.14 17.07
N THR A 130 7.54 -14.63 16.96
CA THR A 130 8.46 -14.54 18.10
C THR A 130 8.05 -13.50 19.14
N SER A 131 7.29 -12.46 18.75
CA SER A 131 6.82 -11.40 19.64
C SER A 131 5.46 -11.69 20.30
N MET A 132 4.71 -12.69 19.82
CA MET A 132 3.42 -13.05 20.41
C MET A 132 3.60 -13.75 21.77
N GLU A 133 2.81 -13.33 22.76
CA GLU A 133 2.72 -14.00 24.07
C GLU A 133 2.28 -15.46 23.91
N ASN A 134 1.27 -15.71 23.07
CA ASN A 134 0.80 -17.05 22.74
C ASN A 134 0.85 -17.33 21.23
N ARG A 135 1.87 -18.09 20.83
CA ARG A 135 2.14 -18.45 19.43
C ARG A 135 1.05 -19.31 18.78
N THR A 136 0.25 -20.04 19.57
CA THR A 136 -0.82 -20.90 19.04
C THR A 136 -1.92 -20.11 18.33
N HIS A 137 -2.08 -18.81 18.64
CA HIS A 137 -3.05 -17.94 17.99
C HIS A 137 -2.59 -17.39 16.64
N PHE A 138 -1.31 -17.53 16.28
CA PHE A 138 -0.76 -16.92 15.06
C PHE A 138 -1.52 -17.36 13.80
N ALA A 139 -1.84 -18.64 13.66
CA ALA A 139 -2.55 -19.17 12.50
C ALA A 139 -3.96 -18.56 12.37
N ALA A 140 -4.67 -18.41 13.48
CA ALA A 140 -5.99 -17.79 13.50
C ALA A 140 -5.91 -16.28 13.17
N SER A 141 -4.97 -15.55 13.79
CA SER A 141 -4.78 -14.11 13.56
C SER A 141 -4.38 -13.81 12.12
N SER A 142 -3.44 -14.58 11.56
CA SER A 142 -3.00 -14.41 10.16
C SER A 142 -4.11 -14.77 9.16
N SER A 143 -4.88 -15.84 9.41
CA SER A 143 -6.02 -16.20 8.57
C SER A 143 -7.09 -15.12 8.55
N LEU A 144 -7.39 -14.54 9.72
CA LEU A 144 -8.32 -13.42 9.84
C LEU A 144 -7.83 -12.19 9.07
N ALA A 145 -6.56 -11.83 9.21
CA ALA A 145 -5.96 -10.71 8.50
C ALA A 145 -5.98 -10.90 6.98
N ILE A 146 -5.61 -12.09 6.48
CA ILE A 146 -5.66 -12.41 5.04
C ILE A 146 -7.09 -12.35 4.50
N THR A 147 -8.06 -12.91 5.24
CA THR A 147 -9.48 -12.87 4.85
C THR A 147 -9.98 -11.44 4.76
N PHE A 148 -9.65 -10.62 5.75
CA PHE A 148 -10.00 -9.21 5.79
C PHE A 148 -9.38 -8.44 4.62
N MET A 149 -8.08 -8.59 4.37
CA MET A 149 -7.39 -7.96 3.23
C MET A 149 -7.99 -8.40 1.89
N THR A 150 -8.22 -9.69 1.71
CA THR A 150 -8.84 -10.25 0.48
C THR A 150 -10.20 -9.60 0.22
N ALA A 151 -11.03 -9.44 1.26
CA ALA A 151 -12.34 -8.82 1.13
C ALA A 151 -12.23 -7.36 0.66
N PHE A 152 -11.32 -6.57 1.23
CA PHE A 152 -11.12 -5.18 0.79
C PHE A 152 -10.54 -5.09 -0.63
N TYR A 153 -9.59 -5.95 -0.98
CA TYR A 153 -9.06 -6.00 -2.34
C TYR A 153 -10.14 -6.36 -3.37
N ALA A 154 -10.98 -7.36 -3.07
CA ALA A 154 -12.10 -7.71 -3.93
C ALA A 154 -13.13 -6.56 -4.04
N CYS A 155 -13.45 -5.89 -2.94
CA CYS A 155 -14.36 -4.73 -2.94
C CYS A 155 -13.80 -3.57 -3.77
N VAL A 156 -12.55 -3.15 -3.54
CA VAL A 156 -11.93 -2.04 -4.27
C VAL A 156 -11.77 -2.39 -5.76
N ALA A 157 -11.35 -3.62 -6.08
CA ALA A 157 -11.24 -4.06 -7.48
C ALA A 157 -12.60 -4.11 -8.18
N GLY A 158 -13.61 -4.69 -7.52
CA GLY A 158 -14.96 -4.81 -8.08
C GLY A 158 -15.64 -3.46 -8.28
N VAL A 159 -15.64 -2.61 -7.24
CA VAL A 159 -16.24 -1.26 -7.32
C VAL A 159 -15.43 -0.35 -8.25
N GLY A 160 -14.10 -0.46 -8.25
CA GLY A 160 -13.21 0.27 -9.16
C GLY A 160 -13.46 -0.09 -10.62
N TYR A 161 -13.55 -1.38 -10.94
CA TYR A 161 -13.86 -1.84 -12.29
C TYR A 161 -15.28 -1.44 -12.71
N TRP A 162 -16.26 -1.46 -11.80
CA TRP A 162 -17.60 -0.96 -12.10
C TRP A 162 -17.59 0.55 -12.41
N ALA A 163 -16.89 1.35 -11.60
CA ALA A 163 -16.89 2.80 -11.75
C ALA A 163 -16.09 3.29 -12.98
N LEU A 164 -15.01 2.62 -13.35
CA LEU A 164 -14.05 3.08 -14.37
C LEU A 164 -13.99 2.19 -15.61
N GLY A 165 -14.36 0.91 -15.52
CA GLY A 165 -14.31 -0.05 -16.61
C GLY A 165 -12.95 -0.10 -17.32
N ASP A 166 -12.98 -0.20 -18.65
CA ASP A 166 -11.79 -0.29 -19.50
C ASP A 166 -11.08 1.06 -19.71
N SER A 167 -11.60 2.15 -19.15
CA SER A 167 -10.91 3.46 -19.18
C SER A 167 -9.77 3.56 -18.16
N LEU A 168 -9.57 2.52 -17.35
CA LEU A 168 -8.50 2.43 -16.36
C LEU A 168 -7.13 2.33 -17.07
N ASP A 169 -6.28 3.33 -16.88
CA ASP A 169 -4.88 3.25 -17.29
C ASP A 169 -4.11 2.37 -16.30
N LEU A 170 -3.85 1.12 -16.72
CA LEU A 170 -3.18 0.08 -15.92
C LEU A 170 -1.75 0.43 -15.52
N THR A 171 -1.15 1.48 -16.09
CA THR A 171 0.21 1.90 -15.75
C THR A 171 0.28 2.77 -14.50
N LYS A 172 -0.89 3.17 -13.96
CA LYS A 172 -1.00 4.12 -12.87
C LYS A 172 -1.81 3.55 -11.71
N PRO A 173 -1.45 3.90 -10.46
CA PRO A 173 -2.24 3.49 -9.32
C PRO A 173 -3.61 4.18 -9.36
N LEU A 174 -4.64 3.47 -8.89
CA LEU A 174 -6.03 3.96 -8.81
C LEU A 174 -6.11 5.36 -8.18
N THR A 175 -5.27 5.64 -7.18
CA THR A 175 -5.25 6.92 -6.47
C THR A 175 -4.85 8.13 -7.33
N SER A 176 -4.21 7.90 -8.47
CA SER A 176 -3.81 8.92 -9.44
C SER A 176 -4.74 9.01 -10.66
N LEU A 177 -5.63 8.03 -10.83
CA LEU A 177 -6.61 7.97 -11.93
C LEU A 177 -7.87 8.75 -11.62
N LEU A 178 -8.18 8.91 -10.33
CA LEU A 178 -9.38 9.63 -9.90
C LEU A 178 -9.19 11.14 -10.07
N PRO A 179 -10.26 11.89 -10.43
CA PRO A 179 -10.20 13.34 -10.54
C PRO A 179 -9.62 13.98 -9.27
N ALA A 180 -8.74 14.95 -9.44
CA ALA A 180 -8.08 15.64 -8.33
C ALA A 180 -9.09 16.51 -7.58
N ASP A 181 -9.43 16.12 -6.36
CA ASP A 181 -10.36 16.80 -5.47
C ASP A 181 -10.01 16.51 -4.00
N VAL A 182 -10.83 17.04 -3.08
CA VAL A 182 -10.66 16.86 -1.64
C VAL A 182 -10.72 15.37 -1.25
N TRP A 183 -11.58 14.57 -1.89
CA TRP A 183 -11.68 13.13 -1.62
C TRP A 183 -10.39 12.39 -1.98
N THR A 184 -9.83 12.68 -3.16
CA THR A 184 -8.55 12.11 -3.59
C THR A 184 -7.42 12.54 -2.66
N SER A 185 -7.43 13.79 -2.18
CA SER A 185 -6.44 14.28 -1.22
C SER A 185 -6.53 13.54 0.13
N ILE A 186 -7.73 13.36 0.69
CA ILE A 186 -7.92 12.62 1.96
C ILE A 186 -7.50 11.15 1.82
N MET A 187 -7.90 10.48 0.73
CA MET A 187 -7.49 9.10 0.45
C MET A 187 -5.97 8.99 0.37
N ASN A 188 -5.32 9.88 -0.37
CA ASN A 188 -3.86 9.86 -0.51
C ASN A 188 -3.14 10.24 0.79
N ALA A 189 -3.76 11.04 1.67
CA ALA A 189 -3.21 11.31 3.01
C ALA A 189 -3.23 10.04 3.87
N GLY A 190 -4.33 9.27 3.81
CA GLY A 190 -4.42 7.96 4.46
C GLY A 190 -3.40 6.96 3.91
N LEU A 191 -3.25 6.89 2.58
CA LEU A 191 -2.26 6.06 1.91
C LEU A 191 -0.83 6.47 2.28
N PHE A 192 -0.54 7.78 2.28
CA PHE A 192 0.76 8.32 2.68
C PHE A 192 1.09 7.92 4.12
N LEU A 193 0.15 8.08 5.05
CA LEU A 193 0.35 7.69 6.45
C LEU A 193 0.62 6.18 6.58
N HIS A 194 -0.19 5.35 5.90
CA HIS A 194 0.00 3.90 5.87
C HIS A 194 1.40 3.52 5.35
N CYS A 195 1.76 4.03 4.17
CA CYS A 195 3.03 3.75 3.53
C CYS A 195 4.21 4.26 4.35
N LEU A 196 4.10 5.42 5.01
CA LEU A 196 5.18 5.98 5.84
C LEU A 196 5.51 5.08 7.04
N PHE A 197 4.49 4.53 7.71
CA PHE A 197 4.70 3.61 8.82
C PHE A 197 5.16 2.22 8.35
N ALA A 198 4.60 1.71 7.26
CA ALA A 198 5.09 0.47 6.66
C ALA A 198 6.55 0.62 6.20
N TYR A 199 6.92 1.79 5.67
CA TYR A 199 8.29 2.13 5.31
C TYR A 199 9.21 2.04 6.53
N GLN A 200 8.82 2.65 7.65
CA GLN A 200 9.61 2.65 8.88
C GLN A 200 9.92 1.23 9.36
N ILE A 201 8.92 0.35 9.38
CA ILE A 201 9.09 -1.05 9.76
C ILE A 201 10.10 -1.75 8.84
N ASN A 202 9.99 -1.53 7.53
CA ASN A 202 10.86 -2.18 6.55
C ASN A 202 12.29 -1.61 6.54
N VAL A 203 12.48 -0.33 6.86
CA VAL A 203 13.82 0.25 7.05
C VAL A 203 14.51 -0.37 8.26
N ASN A 204 13.78 -0.62 9.35
CA ASN A 204 14.33 -1.31 10.51
C ASN A 204 14.70 -2.77 10.19
N VAL A 205 13.87 -3.48 9.42
CA VAL A 205 14.21 -4.82 8.90
C VAL A 205 15.51 -4.76 8.11
N TRP A 206 15.58 -3.84 7.17
CA TRP A 206 16.71 -3.67 6.28
C TRP A 206 18.00 -3.32 7.03
N ALA A 207 17.94 -2.38 7.98
CA ALA A 207 19.07 -1.99 8.81
C ALA A 207 19.60 -3.15 9.65
N SER A 208 18.71 -3.92 10.30
CA SER A 208 19.08 -5.12 11.06
C SER A 208 19.80 -6.14 10.17
N SER A 209 19.27 -6.43 8.98
CA SER A 209 19.87 -7.38 8.05
C SER A 209 21.24 -6.93 7.52
N ILE A 210 21.44 -5.63 7.31
CA ILE A 210 22.76 -5.09 6.93
C ILE A 210 23.75 -5.27 8.08
N LEU A 211 23.36 -4.98 9.32
CA LEU A 211 24.23 -5.13 10.49
C LEU A 211 24.64 -6.58 10.71
N GLU A 212 23.73 -7.54 10.55
CA GLU A 212 24.03 -8.98 10.63
C GLU A 212 25.06 -9.42 9.58
N VAL A 213 25.00 -8.88 8.36
CA VAL A 213 25.94 -9.21 7.28
C VAL A 213 27.29 -8.50 7.45
N CYS A 214 27.28 -7.23 7.81
CA CYS A 214 28.48 -6.40 7.87
C CYS A 214 29.24 -6.51 9.19
N ALA A 215 28.56 -6.87 10.28
CA ALA A 215 29.11 -6.88 11.64
C ALA A 215 28.63 -8.12 12.44
N PRO A 216 28.85 -9.35 11.95
CA PRO A 216 28.33 -10.58 12.57
C PRO A 216 28.85 -10.84 13.99
N ALA A 217 29.91 -10.14 14.42
CA ALA A 217 30.46 -10.27 15.78
C ALA A 217 29.62 -9.55 16.87
N TYR A 218 28.62 -8.76 16.49
CA TYR A 218 27.82 -7.92 17.41
C TYR A 218 26.34 -8.33 17.49
N CYS A 219 25.95 -9.44 16.86
CA CYS A 219 24.62 -10.04 16.90
C CYS A 219 24.67 -11.40 17.60
#